data_AF-A0A7U8B379-F1
#
_entry.id   AF-A0A7U8B379-F1
#
_cell.length_a   1.000
_cell.length_b   1.000
_cell.length_c   1.000
_cell.angle_alpha   90.00
_cell.angle_beta   90.00
_cell.angle_gamma   90.00
#
_symmetry.space_group_name_H-M   'P 1'
#
loop_
_entity.id
_entity.type
_entity.pdbx_description
1 polymer ?
#
loop_
_entity_poly.entity_id
_entity_poly.type
_entity_poly.pdbx_seq_one_letter_code
_entity_poly.pdbx_strand_id
1 'polypeptide(L)'
;MKKSFYQEFKDKTKQSLTRLRLEKRGIYNVSFNEKKASGMDIDSMVIMYIKGYHNIRRDIGLGANHIKLHLEENSEGEINASELLNLGNSIREYLKMFKEPFIDEKGAKIYEWENDENVRFRAVVDKIPQGHLEQLGEEYQRGGSQPPLSPSDEIIITFYSDRNLNEKMEFKNPKVKEFYENKEKSKNSQNISKLRLKK
;
A
#
# COMPACT_ATOMS: atom_id res chain seq x y z
N MET A 1 -20.41 -32.78 -14.86
CA MET A 1 -21.12 -31.64 -15.49
C MET A 1 -20.19 -30.43 -15.51
N LYS A 2 -19.92 -29.83 -16.69
CA LYS A 2 -19.15 -28.58 -16.79
C LYS A 2 -20.04 -27.42 -16.31
N LYS A 3 -19.51 -26.54 -15.46
CA LYS A 3 -20.19 -25.30 -15.05
C LYS A 3 -20.38 -24.40 -16.28
N SER A 4 -21.48 -23.65 -16.31
CA SER A 4 -21.68 -22.63 -17.34
C SER A 4 -20.69 -21.48 -17.12
N PHE A 5 -20.28 -20.83 -18.22
CA PHE A 5 -19.41 -19.65 -18.19
C PHE A 5 -19.92 -18.56 -17.22
N TYR A 6 -21.23 -18.35 -17.20
CA TYR A 6 -21.87 -17.40 -16.28
C TYR A 6 -21.68 -17.77 -14.81
N GLN A 7 -21.82 -19.06 -14.48
CA GLN A 7 -21.63 -19.54 -13.11
C GLN A 7 -20.17 -19.42 -12.69
N GLU A 8 -19.24 -19.70 -13.60
CA GLU A 8 -17.81 -19.54 -13.36
C GLU A 8 -17.41 -18.07 -13.15
N PHE A 9 -17.96 -17.15 -13.94
CA PHE A 9 -17.75 -15.70 -13.78
C PHE A 9 -18.31 -15.19 -12.44
N LYS A 10 -19.52 -15.61 -12.06
CA LYS A 10 -20.15 -15.23 -10.79
C LYS A 10 -19.38 -15.78 -9.57
N ASP A 11 -18.89 -17.00 -9.65
CA ASP A 11 -18.09 -17.61 -8.58
C ASP A 11 -16.74 -16.88 -8.42
N LYS A 12 -16.07 -16.55 -9.53
CA LYS A 12 -14.81 -15.77 -9.54
C LYS A 12 -14.97 -14.38 -8.94
N THR A 13 -16.02 -13.65 -9.30
CA THR A 13 -16.31 -12.31 -8.76
C THR A 13 -16.70 -12.34 -7.28
N LYS A 14 -17.46 -13.33 -6.83
CA LYS A 14 -17.77 -13.51 -5.40
C LYS A 14 -16.52 -13.85 -4.59
N GLN A 15 -15.64 -14.68 -5.14
CA GLN A 15 -14.37 -15.06 -4.49
C GLN A 15 -13.43 -13.84 -4.36
N SER A 16 -13.33 -13.00 -5.39
CA SER A 16 -12.52 -11.78 -5.34
C SER A 16 -13.05 -10.78 -4.30
N LEU A 17 -14.37 -10.56 -4.24
CA LEU A 17 -14.99 -9.70 -3.23
C LEU A 17 -14.77 -10.23 -1.80
N THR A 18 -14.84 -11.55 -1.62
CA THR A 18 -14.58 -12.18 -0.32
C THR A 18 -13.13 -12.00 0.10
N ARG A 19 -12.18 -12.17 -0.83
CA ARG A 19 -10.75 -11.94 -0.60
C ARG A 19 -10.47 -10.49 -0.20
N LEU A 20 -11.01 -9.52 -0.93
CA LEU A 20 -10.88 -8.10 -0.60
C LEU A 20 -11.43 -7.77 0.79
N ARG A 21 -12.58 -8.36 1.17
CA ARG A 21 -13.15 -8.18 2.50
C ARG A 21 -12.27 -8.76 3.61
N LEU A 22 -11.70 -9.96 3.39
CA LEU A 22 -10.80 -10.60 4.34
C LEU A 22 -9.50 -9.81 4.52
N GLU A 23 -8.96 -9.28 3.43
CA GLU A 23 -7.77 -8.42 3.44
C GLU A 23 -8.01 -7.13 4.24
N LYS A 24 -9.10 -6.41 3.94
CA LYS A 24 -9.52 -5.22 4.70
C LYS A 24 -9.65 -5.51 6.19
N ARG A 25 -10.35 -6.60 6.54
CA ARG A 25 -10.49 -7.03 7.94
C ARG A 25 -9.13 -7.37 8.56
N GLY A 26 -8.23 -7.96 7.78
CA GLY A 26 -6.86 -8.28 8.18
C GLY A 26 -6.08 -7.04 8.56
N ILE A 27 -6.02 -6.05 7.67
CA ILE A 27 -5.37 -4.75 7.90
C ILE A 27 -5.99 -4.07 9.12
N TYR A 28 -7.33 -3.96 9.17
CA TYR A 28 -8.05 -3.36 10.30
C TYR A 28 -7.66 -3.99 11.64
N ASN A 29 -7.67 -5.33 11.71
CA ASN A 29 -7.37 -6.04 12.94
C ASN A 29 -5.91 -5.87 13.37
N VAL A 30 -4.99 -5.66 12.43
CA VAL A 30 -3.59 -5.37 12.76
C VAL A 30 -3.44 -3.92 13.21
N SER A 31 -4.03 -2.96 12.52
CA SER A 31 -3.89 -1.54 12.87
C SER A 31 -4.59 -1.19 14.20
N PHE A 32 -5.81 -1.69 14.40
CA PHE A 32 -6.70 -1.20 15.46
C PHE A 32 -7.03 -2.23 16.54
N ASN A 33 -6.73 -3.52 16.33
CA ASN A 33 -6.96 -4.59 17.32
C ASN A 33 -5.63 -5.30 17.67
N GLU A 34 -5.74 -6.45 18.35
CA GLU A 34 -4.61 -7.22 18.88
C GLU A 34 -3.95 -8.18 17.86
N LYS A 35 -4.32 -8.11 16.57
CA LYS A 35 -3.73 -9.03 15.58
C LYS A 35 -2.30 -8.56 15.24
N LYS A 36 -1.35 -9.50 15.21
CA LYS A 36 0.06 -9.20 14.98
C LYS A 36 0.43 -9.03 13.51
N ALA A 37 -0.22 -9.77 12.63
CA ALA A 37 0.06 -9.72 11.20
C ALA A 37 -1.13 -10.17 10.36
N SER A 38 -1.13 -9.77 9.09
CA SER A 38 -2.03 -10.29 8.06
C SER A 38 -1.34 -10.31 6.71
N GLY A 39 -1.45 -11.41 5.99
CA GLY A 39 -1.00 -11.49 4.60
C GLY A 39 -1.98 -10.80 3.66
N MET A 40 -1.42 -10.12 2.68
CA MET A 40 -2.08 -9.55 1.52
C MET A 40 -1.59 -10.33 0.31
N ASP A 41 -2.48 -11.08 -0.31
CA ASP A 41 -2.16 -11.81 -1.53
C ASP A 41 -2.22 -10.78 -2.68
N ILE A 42 -1.05 -10.48 -3.25
CA ILE A 42 -0.83 -9.53 -4.35
C ILE A 42 -0.33 -10.35 -5.55
N ASP A 43 -1.28 -10.78 -6.37
CA ASP A 43 -1.05 -11.61 -7.56
C ASP A 43 -0.21 -12.87 -7.28
N SER A 44 1.09 -12.88 -7.61
CA SER A 44 2.00 -14.01 -7.40
C SER A 44 2.84 -13.90 -6.12
N MET A 45 2.57 -12.92 -5.27
CA MET A 45 3.35 -12.57 -4.09
C MET A 45 2.44 -12.38 -2.87
N VAL A 46 2.93 -12.75 -1.69
CA VAL A 46 2.28 -12.40 -0.42
C VAL A 46 3.08 -11.27 0.22
N ILE A 47 2.42 -10.16 0.53
CA ILE A 47 2.98 -9.04 1.30
C ILE A 47 2.38 -9.08 2.69
N MET A 48 3.22 -9.04 3.72
CA MET A 48 2.77 -9.06 5.10
C MET A 48 2.54 -7.63 5.61
N TYR A 49 1.34 -7.38 6.13
CA TYR A 49 1.05 -6.20 6.93
C TYR A 49 1.14 -6.57 8.41
N ILE A 50 2.12 -6.02 9.12
CA ILE A 50 2.46 -6.43 10.49
C ILE A 50 2.22 -5.29 11.46
N LYS A 51 2.03 -5.59 12.75
CA LYS A 51 1.84 -4.57 13.79
C LYS A 51 3.08 -3.68 13.90
N GLY A 52 4.26 -4.29 13.85
CA GLY A 52 5.54 -3.59 13.85
C GLY A 52 5.73 -2.74 15.11
N TYR A 53 6.49 -1.66 14.99
CA TYR A 53 6.80 -0.77 16.11
C TYR A 53 7.12 0.63 15.58
N HIS A 54 7.14 1.60 16.48
CA HIS A 54 7.66 2.92 16.22
C HIS A 54 8.47 3.42 17.41
N ASN A 55 9.67 3.93 17.13
CA ASN A 55 10.55 4.53 18.11
C ASN A 55 10.54 6.06 17.94
N ILE A 56 9.73 6.70 18.78
CA ILE A 56 9.49 8.15 18.76
C ILE A 56 10.79 8.96 18.88
N ARG A 57 11.80 8.47 19.63
CA ARG A 57 13.04 9.21 19.86
C ARG A 57 13.94 9.27 18.63
N ARG A 58 13.83 8.28 17.74
CA ARG A 58 14.67 8.16 16.55
C ARG A 58 13.89 8.39 15.26
N ASP A 59 12.57 8.56 15.37
CA ASP A 59 11.64 8.60 14.25
C ASP A 59 11.87 7.45 13.26
N ILE A 60 12.03 6.23 13.81
CA ILE A 60 12.17 5.01 13.03
C ILE A 60 11.08 4.03 13.42
N GLY A 61 10.56 3.31 12.44
CA GLY A 61 9.58 2.29 12.69
C GLY A 61 9.24 1.52 11.44
N LEU A 62 8.37 0.54 11.60
CA LEU A 62 7.80 -0.21 10.49
C LEU A 62 6.41 -0.73 10.86
N GLY A 63 5.62 -1.08 9.85
CA GLY A 63 4.31 -1.68 10.02
C GLY A 63 3.28 -0.73 10.62
N ALA A 64 2.20 -1.31 11.17
CA ALA A 64 1.01 -0.58 11.57
C ALA A 64 1.27 0.47 12.66
N ASN A 65 2.14 0.19 13.63
CA ASN A 65 2.47 1.10 14.72
C ASN A 65 3.21 2.35 14.21
N HIS A 66 4.02 2.23 13.16
CA HIS A 66 4.63 3.39 12.51
C HIS A 66 3.64 4.13 11.62
N ILE A 67 2.87 3.39 10.81
CA ILE A 67 1.84 3.96 9.92
C ILE A 67 0.74 4.69 10.70
N LYS A 68 0.48 4.30 11.95
CA LYS A 68 -0.53 4.93 12.80
C LYS A 68 -0.28 6.42 13.03
N LEU A 69 0.97 6.88 12.98
CA LEU A 69 1.29 8.30 13.05
C LEU A 69 0.66 9.08 11.90
N HIS A 70 0.65 8.49 10.70
CA HIS A 70 0.02 9.07 9.52
C HIS A 70 -1.51 8.96 9.55
N LEU A 71 -2.12 8.27 10.51
CA LEU A 71 -3.58 8.28 10.71
C LEU A 71 -4.04 9.39 11.65
N GLU A 72 -3.11 10.11 12.27
CA GLU A 72 -3.43 11.24 13.14
C GLU A 72 -3.81 12.46 12.30
N GLU A 73 -4.82 13.20 12.74
CA GLU A 73 -5.32 14.38 12.03
C GLU A 73 -4.23 15.45 11.91
N ASN A 74 -4.02 15.99 10.70
CA ASN A 74 -2.98 16.98 10.39
C ASN A 74 -1.54 16.46 10.55
N SER A 75 -1.32 15.14 10.63
CA SER A 75 0.03 14.55 10.69
C SER A 75 0.77 14.69 9.36
N GLU A 76 2.10 14.77 9.41
CA GLU A 76 2.91 14.69 8.20
C GLU A 76 2.68 13.35 7.48
N GLY A 77 2.33 13.42 6.19
CA GLY A 77 2.02 12.26 5.38
C GLY A 77 0.65 11.64 5.64
N GLU A 78 -0.30 12.43 6.15
CA GLU A 78 -1.63 11.98 6.57
C GLU A 78 -2.35 11.09 5.55
N ILE A 79 -2.81 9.93 6.03
CA ILE A 79 -3.70 9.01 5.35
C ILE A 79 -4.96 8.82 6.19
N ASN A 80 -6.06 8.49 5.55
CA ASN A 80 -7.26 8.07 6.28
C ASN A 80 -7.38 6.54 6.37
N ALA A 81 -8.24 6.08 7.27
CA ALA A 81 -8.45 4.64 7.48
C ALA A 81 -8.94 3.93 6.19
N SER A 82 -9.73 4.59 5.35
CA SER A 82 -10.23 3.97 4.11
C SER A 82 -9.12 3.74 3.08
N GLU A 83 -8.14 4.65 3.02
CA GLU A 83 -6.94 4.55 2.19
C GLU A 83 -6.07 3.40 2.66
N LEU A 84 -5.82 3.31 3.98
CA LEU A 84 -5.08 2.20 4.58
C LEU A 84 -5.74 0.85 4.32
N LEU A 85 -7.06 0.75 4.51
CA LEU A 85 -7.79 -0.50 4.28
C LEU A 85 -7.83 -0.88 2.79
N ASN A 86 -7.67 0.07 1.87
CA ASN A 86 -7.60 -0.19 0.43
C ASN A 86 -6.17 -0.42 -0.09
N LEU A 87 -5.14 -0.38 0.76
CA LEU A 87 -3.73 -0.46 0.37
C LEU A 87 -3.41 -1.59 -0.63
N GLY A 88 -3.93 -2.79 -0.41
CA GLY A 88 -3.67 -3.91 -1.33
C GLY A 88 -4.35 -3.76 -2.68
N ASN A 89 -5.51 -3.08 -2.74
CA ASN A 89 -6.11 -2.74 -4.02
C ASN A 89 -5.26 -1.72 -4.77
N SER A 90 -4.76 -0.69 -4.09
CA SER A 90 -3.87 0.32 -4.67
C SER A 90 -2.59 -0.30 -5.23
N ILE A 91 -1.98 -1.24 -4.50
CA ILE A 91 -0.80 -1.99 -4.97
C ILE A 91 -1.13 -2.82 -6.22
N ARG A 92 -2.29 -3.51 -6.24
CA ARG A 92 -2.74 -4.28 -7.43
C ARG A 92 -3.00 -3.36 -8.63
N GLU A 93 -3.55 -2.18 -8.43
CA GLU A 93 -3.77 -1.19 -9.50
C GLU A 93 -2.45 -0.66 -10.06
N TYR A 94 -1.50 -0.36 -9.18
CA TYR A 94 -0.13 -0.02 -9.58
C TYR A 94 0.48 -1.10 -10.46
N LEU A 95 0.46 -2.37 -10.02
CA LEU A 95 1.07 -3.48 -10.75
C LEU A 95 0.37 -3.75 -12.10
N LYS A 96 -0.94 -3.52 -12.21
CA LYS A 96 -1.63 -3.60 -13.51
C LYS A 96 -1.06 -2.60 -14.51
N MET A 97 -0.73 -1.39 -14.07
CA MET A 97 -0.20 -0.32 -14.92
C MET A 97 1.29 -0.50 -15.21
N PHE A 98 2.10 -0.72 -14.18
CA PHE A 98 3.58 -0.67 -14.27
C PHE A 98 4.27 -2.03 -14.31
N LYS A 99 3.52 -3.13 -14.10
CA LYS A 99 3.94 -4.56 -14.13
C LYS A 99 4.87 -4.99 -13.00
N GLU A 100 5.74 -4.12 -12.54
CA GLU A 100 6.75 -4.38 -11.52
C GLU A 100 6.84 -3.21 -10.53
N PRO A 101 7.21 -3.45 -9.25
CA PRO A 101 7.55 -2.39 -8.32
C PRO A 101 8.81 -1.64 -8.77
N PHE A 102 8.94 -0.39 -8.34
CA PHE A 102 10.23 0.29 -8.40
C PHE A 102 11.12 -0.23 -7.26
N ILE A 103 12.34 -0.65 -7.58
CA ILE A 103 13.32 -1.10 -6.58
C ILE A 103 14.27 0.06 -6.33
N ASP A 104 14.37 0.51 -5.09
CA ASP A 104 15.31 1.57 -4.72
C ASP A 104 16.75 1.06 -4.56
N GLU A 105 17.68 1.98 -4.31
CA GLU A 105 19.11 1.67 -4.17
C GLU A 105 19.41 0.67 -3.03
N LYS A 106 18.50 0.56 -2.05
CA LYS A 106 18.62 -0.34 -0.90
C LYS A 106 17.88 -1.67 -1.11
N GLY A 107 17.21 -1.85 -2.25
CA GLY A 107 16.45 -3.04 -2.58
C GLY A 107 14.99 -3.01 -2.14
N ALA A 108 14.52 -1.91 -1.56
CA ALA A 108 13.13 -1.77 -1.13
C ALA A 108 12.22 -1.56 -2.35
N LYS A 109 11.06 -2.22 -2.32
CA LYS A 109 10.01 -2.09 -3.33
C LYS A 109 9.12 -0.90 -3.00
N ILE A 110 9.01 0.02 -3.94
CA ILE A 110 8.25 1.25 -3.80
C ILE A 110 7.08 1.22 -4.77
N TYR A 111 5.89 1.45 -4.20
CA TYR A 111 4.64 1.62 -4.92
C TYR A 111 4.17 3.06 -4.72
N GLU A 112 3.94 3.77 -5.82
CA GLU A 112 3.57 5.18 -5.79
C GLU A 112 2.43 5.46 -6.75
N TRP A 113 1.47 6.27 -6.32
CA TRP A 113 0.34 6.65 -7.15
C TRP A 113 -0.20 8.01 -6.74
N GLU A 114 -0.99 8.60 -7.61
CA GLU A 114 -1.79 9.81 -7.36
C GLU A 114 -3.27 9.46 -7.47
N ASN A 115 -4.08 9.93 -6.51
CA ASN A 115 -5.53 9.81 -6.57
C ASN A 115 -6.16 10.92 -7.42
N ASP A 116 -7.49 10.93 -7.54
CA ASP A 116 -8.21 11.92 -8.34
C ASP A 116 -8.24 13.33 -7.71
N GLU A 117 -7.87 13.44 -6.44
CA GLU A 117 -7.71 14.70 -5.69
C GLU A 117 -6.28 15.27 -5.79
N ASN A 118 -5.43 14.68 -6.65
CA ASN A 118 -4.02 15.01 -6.84
C ASN A 118 -3.14 14.80 -5.60
N VAL A 119 -3.60 13.98 -4.65
CA VAL A 119 -2.83 13.52 -3.48
C VAL A 119 -1.97 12.34 -3.91
N ARG A 120 -0.69 12.39 -3.58
CA ARG A 120 0.29 11.35 -3.92
C ARG A 120 0.53 10.45 -2.72
N PHE A 121 0.66 9.18 -2.98
CA PHE A 121 0.84 8.15 -1.97
C PHE A 121 2.10 7.34 -2.25
N ARG A 122 2.76 6.89 -1.19
CA ARG A 122 3.89 5.97 -1.27
C ARG A 122 3.72 4.86 -0.26
N ALA A 123 3.78 3.62 -0.73
CA ALA A 123 3.93 2.44 0.10
C ALA A 123 5.32 1.84 -0.13
N VAL A 124 6.05 1.59 0.96
CA VAL A 124 7.37 0.98 0.93
C VAL A 124 7.26 -0.43 1.48
N VAL A 125 7.70 -1.39 0.67
CA VAL A 125 7.76 -2.81 1.01
C VAL A 125 9.22 -3.23 1.03
N ASP A 126 9.64 -3.87 2.10
CA ASP A 126 11.01 -4.39 2.21
C ASP A 126 11.00 -5.66 3.07
N LYS A 127 12.13 -6.33 3.15
CA LYS A 127 12.37 -7.41 4.10
C LYS A 127 12.61 -6.84 5.50
N ILE A 128 12.38 -7.64 6.53
CA ILE A 128 12.73 -7.23 7.90
C ILE A 128 14.25 -7.07 7.97
N PRO A 129 14.79 -5.86 8.22
CA PRO A 129 16.23 -5.70 8.36
C PRO A 129 16.71 -6.46 9.60
N GLN A 130 17.85 -7.13 9.50
CA GLN A 130 18.33 -8.05 10.54
C GLN A 130 18.44 -7.39 11.94
N GLY A 131 18.82 -6.11 12.01
CA GLY A 131 18.90 -5.34 13.26
C GLY A 131 17.56 -4.86 13.83
N HIS A 132 16.45 -5.06 13.12
CA HIS A 132 15.10 -4.69 13.55
C HIS A 132 14.32 -5.91 14.04
N LEU A 133 14.85 -7.12 13.84
CA LEU A 133 14.23 -8.37 14.27
C LEU A 133 14.15 -8.50 15.80
N GLU A 134 15.07 -7.87 16.53
CA GLU A 134 15.08 -7.80 18.00
C GLU A 134 14.04 -6.81 18.55
N GLN A 135 13.69 -5.79 17.77
CA GLN A 135 12.68 -4.78 18.11
C GLN A 135 11.26 -5.34 17.87
N LEU A 136 11.15 -6.35 17.01
CA LEU A 136 9.99 -7.22 16.94
C LEU A 136 10.07 -8.21 18.11
N GLY A 137 9.15 -8.10 19.07
CA GLY A 137 9.15 -8.95 20.26
C GLY A 137 9.17 -10.45 19.95
N GLU A 138 9.50 -11.29 20.93
CA GLU A 138 9.58 -12.77 20.80
C GLU A 138 8.35 -13.40 20.14
N GLU A 139 7.20 -12.74 20.27
CA GLU A 139 5.93 -13.10 19.65
C GLU A 139 5.88 -13.09 18.11
N TYR A 140 6.79 -12.35 17.45
CA TYR A 140 6.99 -12.42 16.00
C TYR A 140 7.97 -13.54 15.62
N GLN A 141 8.78 -14.00 16.59
CA GLN A 141 9.82 -15.01 16.43
C GLN A 141 9.32 -16.44 16.73
N ARG A 142 8.32 -16.60 17.60
CA ARG A 142 7.73 -17.90 17.97
C ARG A 142 6.23 -17.93 17.71
N GLY A 143 5.84 -18.70 16.70
CA GLY A 143 4.50 -18.74 16.12
C GLY A 143 3.39 -19.18 17.08
N GLY A 144 2.29 -18.43 17.05
CA GLY A 144 0.95 -18.96 17.30
C GLY A 144 0.39 -19.63 16.03
N SER A 145 -0.94 -19.60 15.83
CA SER A 145 -1.60 -20.18 14.62
C SER A 145 -1.25 -19.50 13.28
N GLN A 146 -0.21 -18.65 13.24
CA GLN A 146 0.37 -18.05 12.05
C GLN A 146 1.86 -18.43 12.02
N PRO A 147 2.41 -18.88 10.88
CA PRO A 147 3.84 -19.16 10.78
C PRO A 147 4.66 -17.92 11.16
N PRO A 148 5.84 -18.08 11.81
CA PRO A 148 6.70 -16.96 12.15
C PRO A 148 7.07 -16.17 10.89
N LEU A 149 7.21 -14.85 11.02
CA LEU A 149 7.65 -14.01 9.90
C LEU A 149 9.08 -14.41 9.53
N SER A 150 9.29 -14.83 8.28
CA SER A 150 10.62 -15.08 7.78
C SER A 150 11.33 -13.73 7.55
N PRO A 151 12.64 -13.63 7.80
CA PRO A 151 13.45 -12.49 7.34
C PRO A 151 13.39 -12.28 5.81
N SER A 152 12.94 -13.29 5.05
CA SER A 152 12.70 -13.17 3.60
C SER A 152 11.32 -12.61 3.24
N ASP A 153 10.41 -12.50 4.21
CA ASP A 153 9.05 -12.04 3.94
C ASP A 153 9.06 -10.56 3.61
N GLU A 154 8.28 -10.22 2.61
CA GLU A 154 8.10 -8.87 2.13
C GLU A 154 7.04 -8.20 3.00
N ILE A 155 7.43 -7.15 3.72
CA ILE A 155 6.58 -6.49 4.71
C ILE A 155 6.30 -5.04 4.30
N ILE A 156 5.10 -4.54 4.60
CA ILE A 156 4.82 -3.11 4.51
C ILE A 156 5.59 -2.40 5.63
N ILE A 157 6.60 -1.62 5.25
CA ILE A 157 7.41 -0.82 6.17
C ILE A 157 6.66 0.46 6.55
N THR A 158 6.26 1.23 5.56
CA THR A 158 5.51 2.47 5.76
C THR A 158 4.54 2.72 4.61
N PHE A 159 3.50 3.50 4.89
CA PHE A 159 2.50 3.95 3.94
C PHE A 159 2.02 5.33 4.37
N TYR A 160 2.19 6.31 3.48
CA TYR A 160 1.91 7.71 3.76
C TYR A 160 1.54 8.47 2.46
N SER A 161 0.97 9.66 2.61
CA SER A 161 0.65 10.55 1.50
C SER A 161 1.57 11.78 1.45
N ASP A 162 1.32 12.72 0.53
CA ASP A 162 1.96 14.03 0.52
C ASP A 162 1.18 15.12 1.26
N ARG A 163 0.10 14.76 1.97
CA ARG A 163 -0.65 15.68 2.83
C ARG A 163 0.22 16.15 3.99
N ASN A 164 0.10 17.43 4.30
CA ASN A 164 0.79 18.11 5.40
C ASN A 164 2.33 18.01 5.37
N LEU A 165 2.92 17.64 4.22
CA LEU A 165 4.35 17.77 4.00
C LEU A 165 4.70 19.21 3.61
N ASN A 166 5.91 19.65 3.96
CA ASN A 166 6.43 20.97 3.57
C ASN A 166 6.52 21.13 2.04
N GLU A 167 6.79 20.03 1.33
CA GLU A 167 6.91 20.00 -0.12
C GLU A 167 6.09 18.84 -0.69
N LYS A 168 5.55 19.04 -1.90
CA LYS A 168 4.81 17.99 -2.60
C LYS A 168 5.74 16.83 -2.91
N MET A 169 5.31 15.61 -2.59
CA MET A 169 6.12 14.41 -2.82
C MET A 169 6.46 14.23 -4.30
N GLU A 170 7.75 14.05 -4.60
CA GLU A 170 8.21 13.63 -5.92
C GLU A 170 8.18 12.10 -6.05
N PHE A 171 7.74 11.61 -7.20
CA PHE A 171 7.79 10.17 -7.51
C PHE A 171 9.23 9.72 -7.68
N LYS A 172 9.60 8.64 -6.97
CA LYS A 172 10.90 7.99 -7.14
C LYS A 172 10.97 7.19 -8.43
N ASN A 173 9.86 6.58 -8.85
CA ASN A 173 9.82 5.83 -10.12
C ASN A 173 9.66 6.79 -11.32
N PRO A 174 10.64 6.87 -12.24
CA PRO A 174 10.53 7.71 -13.43
C PRO A 174 9.34 7.37 -14.32
N LYS A 175 8.96 6.09 -14.43
CA LYS A 175 7.78 5.64 -15.21
C LYS A 175 6.48 6.20 -14.63
N VAL A 176 6.38 6.26 -13.31
CA VAL A 176 5.22 6.83 -12.61
C VAL A 176 5.17 8.34 -12.81
N LYS A 177 6.32 9.00 -12.67
CA LYS A 177 6.46 10.44 -12.92
C LYS A 177 5.97 10.82 -14.32
N GLU A 178 6.50 10.16 -15.34
CA GLU A 178 6.12 10.41 -16.74
C GLU A 178 4.62 10.16 -16.98
N PHE A 179 4.07 9.09 -16.42
CA PHE A 179 2.65 8.77 -16.56
C PHE A 179 1.74 9.89 -16.04
N TYR A 180 1.98 10.39 -14.81
CA TYR A 180 1.16 11.44 -14.22
C TYR A 180 1.39 12.81 -14.86
N GLU A 181 2.63 13.14 -15.27
CA GLU A 181 2.89 14.37 -16.04
C GLU A 181 2.13 14.39 -17.38
N ASN A 182 2.07 13.25 -18.07
CA ASN A 182 1.32 13.12 -19.32
C ASN A 182 -0.19 13.15 -19.08
N LYS A 183 -0.68 12.57 -17.97
CA LYS A 183 -2.09 12.67 -17.55
C LYS A 183 -2.49 14.13 -17.34
N GLU A 184 -1.68 14.92 -16.66
CA GLU A 184 -1.93 16.35 -16.43
C GLU A 184 -1.92 17.17 -17.73
N LYS A 185 -0.93 16.94 -18.62
CA LYS A 185 -0.90 17.58 -19.95
C LYS A 185 -2.15 17.26 -20.77
N SER A 186 -2.62 16.01 -20.73
CA SER A 186 -3.82 15.59 -21.45
C SER A 186 -5.10 16.25 -20.93
N LYS A 187 -5.27 16.35 -19.60
CA LYS A 187 -6.39 17.07 -18.97
C LYS A 187 -6.41 18.54 -19.38
N ASN A 188 -5.24 19.20 -19.34
CA ASN A 188 -5.13 20.61 -19.71
C ASN A 188 -5.49 20.85 -21.18
N SER A 189 -5.02 19.99 -22.10
CA SER A 189 -5.39 20.07 -23.52
C SER A 189 -6.90 19.87 -23.76
N GLN A 190 -7.53 18.92 -23.08
CA GLN A 190 -8.98 18.67 -23.17
C GLN A 190 -9.83 19.81 -22.60
N ASN A 191 -9.35 20.49 -21.55
CA ASN A 191 -10.03 21.65 -21.00
C ASN A 191 -9.97 22.86 -21.95
N ILE A 192 -8.82 23.10 -22.59
CA ILE A 192 -8.64 24.19 -23.57
C ILE A 192 -9.54 23.97 -24.80
N SER A 193 -9.67 22.74 -25.30
CA SER A 193 -10.52 22.45 -26.46
C SER A 193 -12.02 22.61 -26.13
N LYS A 194 -12.47 22.20 -24.94
CA LYS A 194 -13.85 22.42 -24.47
C LYS A 194 -14.20 23.89 -24.29
N LEU A 195 -13.26 24.74 -23.85
CA LEU A 195 -13.48 26.18 -23.76
C LEU A 195 -13.60 26.84 -25.15
N ARG A 196 -12.89 26.35 -26.16
CA ARG A 196 -12.96 26.88 -27.54
C ARG A 196 -14.24 26.50 -28.28
N LEU A 197 -14.88 25.38 -27.94
CA LEU A 197 -16.14 24.92 -28.55
C LEU A 197 -17.40 25.57 -27.95
N LYS A 198 -17.27 26.37 -26.90
CA LYS A 198 -18.37 27.11 -26.25
C LYS A 198 -18.43 28.61 -26.62
N LYS A 199 -17.62 29.04 -27.58
CA LYS A 199 -17.68 30.37 -28.21
C LYS A 199 -18.23 30.22 -29.62
#